data_AF-A0A7S0J113-F1
#
_entry.id   AF-A0A7S0J113-F1
#
_cell.length_a   1.000
_cell.length_b   1.000
_cell.length_c   1.000
_cell.angle_alpha   90.00
_cell.angle_beta   90.00
_cell.angle_gamma   90.00
#
_symmetry.space_group_name_H-M   'P 1'
#
loop_
_entity.id
_entity.type
_entity.pdbx_description
1 polymer ?
#
loop_
_entity_poly.entity_id
_entity_poly.type
_entity_poly.pdbx_seq_one_letter_code
_entity_poly.pdbx_strand_id
1 'polypeptide(L)'
;LVVYGGEHHDAVLEVRMHELSPVAALFVVAEHQRPGAEAAEPAFSAKRPAFQPFANRTRHVLLSPSGEAPGSGAVAEFVDLELGEYWARQRALNSWQTAYRMAVGAARASDVVLASDIDEIPRRSSLQRLLHDKV
;
A
#
# COMPACT_ATOMS: atom_id res chain seq x y z
N LEU A 1 13.25 -6.67 5.72
CA LEU A 1 12.41 -5.49 6.00
C LEU A 1 12.89 -4.40 5.06
N VAL A 2 12.21 -4.18 3.93
CA VAL A 2 12.57 -3.03 3.10
C VAL A 2 11.83 -1.84 3.67
N VAL A 3 12.57 -1.00 4.38
CA VAL A 3 12.06 0.26 4.93
C VAL A 3 12.07 1.27 3.78
N TYR A 4 10.96 1.38 3.07
CA TYR A 4 10.81 2.44 2.07
C TYR A 4 10.42 3.75 2.75
N GLY A 5 11.10 4.83 2.39
CA GLY A 5 10.73 6.19 2.79
C GLY A 5 11.89 7.16 2.63
N GLY A 6 11.57 8.34 2.10
CA GLY A 6 12.51 9.38 1.69
C GLY A 6 11.98 10.10 0.46
N GLU A 7 12.44 11.33 0.21
CA GLU A 7 11.90 12.23 -0.82
C GLU A 7 11.75 11.58 -2.22
N HIS A 8 12.66 10.69 -2.58
CA HIS A 8 12.62 9.97 -3.86
C HIS A 8 11.36 9.08 -4.01
N HIS A 9 10.96 8.37 -2.97
CA HIS A 9 9.82 7.46 -3.03
C HIS A 9 8.51 8.24 -2.97
N ASP A 10 8.47 9.34 -2.22
CA ASP A 10 7.32 10.24 -2.20
C ASP A 10 7.05 10.83 -3.59
N ALA A 11 8.10 11.18 -4.33
CA ALA A 11 8.00 11.65 -5.70
C ALA A 11 7.46 10.55 -6.64
N VAL A 12 7.87 9.29 -6.45
CA VAL A 12 7.33 8.16 -7.24
C VAL A 12 5.83 7.96 -6.95
N LEU A 13 5.43 7.97 -5.67
CA LEU A 13 4.03 7.84 -5.29
C LEU A 13 3.19 8.99 -5.84
N GLU A 14 3.67 10.23 -5.71
CA GLU A 14 3.00 11.41 -6.27
C GLU A 14 2.78 11.25 -7.78
N VAL A 15 3.83 10.95 -8.54
CA VAL A 15 3.76 10.75 -10.00
C VAL A 15 2.75 9.65 -10.34
N ARG A 16 2.76 8.54 -9.59
CA ARG A 16 1.85 7.41 -9.84
C ARG A 16 0.40 7.72 -9.46
N MET A 17 0.15 8.41 -8.35
CA MET A 17 -1.19 8.85 -7.97
C MET A 17 -1.77 9.81 -9.01
N HIS A 18 -0.98 10.75 -9.51
CA HIS A 18 -1.39 11.61 -10.61
C HIS A 18 -1.70 10.82 -11.89
N GLU A 19 -0.80 9.91 -12.29
CA GLU A 19 -0.94 9.09 -13.50
C GLU A 19 -2.21 8.20 -13.45
N LEU A 20 -2.49 7.61 -12.29
CA LEU A 20 -3.60 6.68 -12.09
C LEU A 20 -4.92 7.36 -11.68
N SER A 21 -4.89 8.61 -11.25
CA SER A 21 -6.08 9.36 -10.80
C SER A 21 -7.29 9.32 -11.74
N PRO A 22 -7.15 9.21 -13.08
CA PRO A 22 -8.32 9.12 -13.97
C PRO A 22 -8.98 7.74 -14.00
N VAL A 23 -8.33 6.71 -13.47
CA VAL A 23 -8.82 5.32 -13.48
C VAL A 23 -8.97 4.72 -12.08
N ALA A 24 -8.32 5.29 -11.08
CA ALA A 24 -8.41 4.87 -9.69
C ALA A 24 -9.50 5.65 -8.95
N ALA A 25 -10.51 4.93 -8.46
CA ALA A 25 -11.57 5.50 -7.63
C ALA A 25 -11.11 5.76 -6.18
N LEU A 26 -10.18 4.93 -5.69
CA LEU A 26 -9.66 4.98 -4.32
C LEU A 26 -8.18 4.61 -4.33
N PHE A 27 -7.39 5.30 -3.52
CA PHE A 27 -6.01 4.94 -3.18
C PHE A 27 -5.96 4.44 -1.74
N VAL A 28 -5.25 3.32 -1.51
CA VAL A 28 -4.93 2.83 -0.18
C VAL A 28 -3.42 2.83 -0.05
N VAL A 29 -2.89 3.69 0.82
CA VAL A 29 -1.46 3.79 1.09
C VAL A 29 -1.20 3.10 2.42
N ALA A 30 -0.52 1.96 2.40
CA ALA A 30 -0.10 1.25 3.59
C ALA A 30 1.37 1.55 3.87
N GLU A 31 1.68 2.03 5.07
CA GLU A 31 3.02 2.44 5.47
C GLU A 31 3.40 1.80 6.80
N HIS A 32 4.61 1.26 6.88
CA HIS A 32 5.16 0.77 8.14
C HIS A 32 5.75 1.92 8.95
N GLN A 33 5.29 2.06 10.19
CA GLN A 33 5.95 2.96 11.12
C GLN A 33 7.34 2.41 11.46
N ARG A 34 8.37 3.25 11.29
CA ARG A 34 9.76 2.87 11.57
C ARG A 34 9.96 2.66 13.08
N PRO A 35 10.68 1.61 13.51
CA PRO A 35 11.04 1.44 14.92
C PRO A 35 11.76 2.69 15.46
N GLY A 36 11.33 3.21 16.61
CA GLY A 36 11.90 4.42 17.22
C GLY A 36 11.44 5.74 16.60
N ALA A 37 10.54 5.71 15.60
CA ALA A 37 9.98 6.88 14.95
C ALA A 37 8.60 7.27 15.53
N GLU A 38 8.41 7.13 16.84
CA GLU A 38 7.16 7.47 17.52
C GLU A 38 6.78 8.96 17.36
N ALA A 39 7.75 9.80 16.99
CA ALA A 39 7.56 11.23 16.72
C ALA A 39 7.84 11.65 15.26
N ALA A 40 8.23 10.74 14.37
CA ALA A 40 8.48 11.12 12.97
C ALA A 40 7.15 11.18 12.20
N GLU A 41 6.98 12.21 11.38
CA GLU A 41 5.85 12.24 10.45
C GLU A 41 5.94 11.05 9.48
N PRO A 42 4.81 10.42 9.13
CA PRO A 42 4.80 9.41 8.09
C PRO A 42 5.28 9.98 6.75
N ALA A 43 5.92 9.16 5.92
CA ALA A 43 6.37 9.53 4.60
C ALA A 43 5.20 10.04 3.74
N PHE A 44 4.06 9.33 3.80
CA PHE A 44 2.83 9.83 3.21
C PHE A 44 2.07 10.73 4.19
N SER A 45 1.74 11.94 3.74
CA SER A 45 0.83 12.82 4.48
C SER A 45 -0.13 13.48 3.51
N ALA A 46 -1.43 13.23 3.71
CA ALA A 46 -2.50 13.87 2.94
C ALA A 46 -2.52 15.40 3.12
N LYS A 47 -1.80 15.94 4.13
CA LYS A 47 -1.64 17.38 4.34
C LYS A 47 -0.65 18.01 3.37
N ARG A 48 0.29 17.23 2.82
CA ARG A 48 1.29 17.75 1.87
C ARG A 48 0.60 18.26 0.59
N PRO A 49 0.99 19.43 0.06
CA PRO A 49 0.35 20.01 -1.12
C PRO A 49 0.25 19.07 -2.33
N ALA A 50 1.30 18.25 -2.55
CA ALA A 50 1.35 17.25 -3.62
C ALA A 50 0.20 16.22 -3.57
N PHE A 51 -0.29 15.86 -2.39
CA PHE A 51 -1.32 14.83 -2.22
C PHE A 51 -2.73 15.40 -1.97
N GLN A 52 -2.86 16.71 -1.77
CA GLN A 52 -4.15 17.39 -1.56
C GLN A 52 -5.20 17.06 -2.63
N PRO A 53 -4.88 16.97 -3.94
CA PRO A 53 -5.86 16.60 -4.97
C PRO A 53 -6.50 15.21 -4.75
N PHE A 54 -5.86 14.35 -3.95
CA PHE A 54 -6.28 12.97 -3.70
C PHE A 54 -6.77 12.77 -2.26
N ALA A 55 -6.76 13.78 -1.40
CA ALA A 55 -7.05 13.64 0.03
C ALA A 55 -8.44 13.03 0.29
N ASN A 56 -9.43 13.36 -0.53
CA ASN A 56 -10.80 12.83 -0.42
C ASN A 56 -10.95 11.37 -0.89
N ARG A 57 -9.97 10.83 -1.62
CA ARG A 57 -9.98 9.50 -2.22
C ARG A 57 -8.78 8.65 -1.79
N THR A 58 -8.11 9.02 -0.69
CA THR A 58 -6.97 8.27 -0.16
C THR A 58 -7.27 7.78 1.25
N ARG A 59 -6.94 6.52 1.53
CA ARG A 59 -6.93 5.92 2.86
C ARG A 59 -5.49 5.60 3.22
N HIS A 60 -4.98 6.24 4.27
CA HIS A 60 -3.64 5.96 4.77
C HIS A 60 -3.74 5.00 5.96
N VAL A 61 -2.99 3.92 5.89
CA VAL A 61 -2.96 2.87 6.90
C VAL A 61 -1.55 2.80 7.45
N LEU A 62 -1.39 3.16 8.72
CA LEU A 62 -0.14 2.99 9.45
C LEU A 62 -0.10 1.60 10.06
N LEU A 63 0.89 0.82 9.65
CA LEU A 63 1.13 -0.54 10.10
C LEU A 63 2.12 -0.52 11.27
N SER A 64 1.70 -1.05 12.41
CA SER A 64 2.53 -1.09 13.62
C SER A 64 3.77 -1.97 13.43
N PRO A 65 4.96 -1.55 13.93
CA PRO A 65 6.17 -2.35 13.88
C PRO A 65 6.10 -3.59 14.78
N SER A 66 5.21 -3.62 15.78
CA SER A 66 5.11 -4.71 16.76
C SER A 66 4.44 -5.98 16.22
N GLY A 67 3.89 -5.98 15.00
CA GLY A 67 3.34 -7.19 14.37
C GLY A 67 2.11 -7.81 15.07
N GLU A 68 1.64 -7.24 16.18
CA GLU A 68 0.42 -7.66 16.85
C GLU A 68 -0.80 -7.13 16.09
N ALA A 69 -1.36 -7.96 15.22
CA ALA A 69 -2.73 -7.80 14.78
C ALA A 69 -3.67 -8.31 15.90
N PRO A 70 -4.79 -7.63 16.20
CA PRO A 70 -5.84 -8.21 17.02
C PRO A 70 -6.45 -9.40 16.26
N GLY A 71 -6.34 -10.60 16.82
CA GLY A 71 -6.85 -11.84 16.22
C GLY A 71 -5.75 -12.69 15.58
N SER A 72 -5.22 -13.62 16.37
CA SER A 72 -4.22 -14.63 16.04
C SER A 72 -4.70 -15.66 15.01
N GLY A 73 -4.84 -15.24 13.75
CA GLY A 73 -5.06 -16.15 12.62
C GLY A 73 -3.73 -16.47 11.94
N ALA A 74 -3.30 -17.73 12.01
CA ALA A 74 -2.16 -18.22 11.23
C ALA A 74 -2.37 -17.96 9.73
N VAL A 75 -1.35 -17.46 9.05
CA VAL A 75 -1.40 -17.18 7.61
C VAL A 75 -1.25 -18.49 6.84
N ALA A 76 -2.32 -18.92 6.19
CA ALA A 76 -2.30 -19.95 5.16
C ALA A 76 -1.71 -19.34 3.88
N GLU A 77 -0.40 -19.51 3.73
CA GLU A 77 0.32 -19.68 2.46
C GLU A 77 0.08 -18.63 1.36
N PHE A 78 1.06 -17.76 1.07
CA PHE A 78 1.45 -17.29 -0.27
C PHE A 78 2.80 -16.51 -0.21
N VAL A 79 3.57 -16.61 -1.30
CA VAL A 79 4.81 -15.92 -1.71
C VAL A 79 6.13 -16.34 -1.02
N ASP A 80 7.05 -16.86 -1.85
CA ASP A 80 8.47 -17.09 -1.57
C ASP A 80 9.22 -15.75 -1.53
N LEU A 81 9.17 -15.08 -0.39
CA LEU A 81 10.06 -13.96 -0.08
C LEU A 81 11.26 -14.51 0.71
N GLU A 82 12.45 -14.54 0.09
CA GLU A 82 13.71 -14.83 0.78
C GLU A 82 14.04 -13.66 1.74
N LEU A 83 13.54 -13.74 2.96
CA LEU A 83 13.80 -12.76 4.02
C LEU A 83 14.64 -13.43 5.11
N GLY A 84 15.89 -13.01 5.25
CA GLY A 84 16.89 -13.62 6.14
C GLY A 84 16.60 -13.55 7.65
N GLU A 85 15.52 -12.88 8.08
CA GLU A 85 15.09 -12.82 9.48
C GLU A 85 13.75 -13.53 9.67
N TYR A 86 13.71 -14.48 10.62
CA TYR A 86 12.57 -15.35 10.93
C TYR A 86 11.22 -14.60 11.07
N TRP A 87 11.23 -13.36 11.59
CA TRP A 87 10.02 -12.56 11.79
C TRP A 87 9.73 -11.54 10.67
N ALA A 88 10.69 -11.26 9.78
CA ALA A 88 10.51 -10.26 8.73
C ALA A 88 9.47 -10.72 7.70
N ARG A 89 9.44 -12.02 7.39
CA ARG A 89 8.44 -12.61 6.49
C ARG A 89 7.03 -12.49 7.05
N GLN A 90 6.83 -12.87 8.31
CA GLN A 90 5.51 -12.79 8.94
C GLN A 90 4.99 -11.34 9.01
N ARG A 91 5.87 -10.38 9.31
CA ARG A 91 5.51 -8.95 9.31
C ARG A 91 5.07 -8.46 7.93
N ALA A 92 5.81 -8.81 6.87
CA ALA A 92 5.43 -8.46 5.50
C ALA A 92 4.07 -9.06 5.13
N LEU A 93 3.88 -10.36 5.39
CA LEU A 93 2.62 -11.06 5.08
C LEU A 93 1.42 -10.48 5.83
N ASN A 94 1.53 -10.23 7.14
CA ASN A 94 0.44 -9.63 7.94
C ASN A 94 0.08 -8.22 7.43
N SER A 95 1.07 -7.50 6.93
CA SER A 95 0.90 -6.14 6.42
C SER A 95 0.18 -6.12 5.10
N TRP A 96 0.58 -7.00 4.18
CA TRP A 96 -0.14 -7.24 2.93
C TRP A 96 -1.58 -7.69 3.17
N GLN A 97 -1.81 -8.59 4.13
CA GLN A 97 -3.17 -9.00 4.48
C GLN A 97 -4.01 -7.86 5.04
N THR A 98 -3.44 -7.03 5.92
CA THR A 98 -4.13 -5.86 6.47
C THR A 98 -4.50 -4.89 5.36
N ALA A 99 -3.54 -4.54 4.50
CA ALA A 99 -3.77 -3.64 3.37
C ALA A 99 -4.82 -4.21 2.40
N TYR A 100 -4.74 -5.50 2.08
CA TYR A 100 -5.70 -6.18 1.22
C TYR A 100 -7.10 -6.22 1.83
N ARG A 101 -7.24 -6.56 3.12
CA ARG A 101 -8.55 -6.55 3.81
C ARG A 101 -9.18 -5.16 3.82
N MET A 102 -8.37 -4.11 4.01
CA MET A 102 -8.86 -2.73 3.94
C MET A 102 -9.30 -2.36 2.52
N ALA A 103 -8.50 -2.73 1.51
CA ALA A 103 -8.85 -2.49 0.12
C ALA A 103 -10.13 -3.22 -0.30
N VAL A 104 -10.25 -4.52 0.02
CA VAL A 104 -11.45 -5.33 -0.25
C VAL A 104 -12.66 -4.84 0.53
N GLY A 105 -12.49 -4.46 1.80
CA GLY A 105 -13.58 -3.92 2.62
C GLY A 105 -14.14 -2.59 2.11
N ALA A 106 -13.33 -1.82 1.38
CA ALA A 106 -13.74 -0.58 0.74
C ALA A 106 -14.20 -0.74 -0.72
N ALA A 107 -13.91 -1.89 -1.33
CA ALA A 107 -14.21 -2.19 -2.73
C ALA A 107 -15.61 -2.80 -2.89
N ARG A 108 -16.25 -2.51 -4.02
CA ARG A 108 -17.46 -3.23 -4.48
C ARG A 108 -17.05 -4.56 -5.11
N ALA A 109 -17.98 -5.50 -5.20
CA ALA A 109 -17.73 -6.81 -5.81
C ALA A 109 -17.25 -6.76 -7.26
N SER A 110 -17.57 -5.68 -7.99
CA SER A 110 -17.16 -5.43 -9.37
C SER A 110 -15.82 -4.68 -9.49
N ASP A 111 -15.28 -4.19 -8.39
CA ASP A 111 -14.08 -3.36 -8.43
C ASP A 111 -12.83 -4.24 -8.57
N VAL A 112 -11.85 -3.75 -9.33
CA VAL A 112 -10.54 -4.39 -9.44
C VAL A 112 -9.62 -3.80 -8.38
N VAL A 113 -9.18 -4.64 -7.45
CA VAL A 113 -8.18 -4.28 -6.44
C VAL A 113 -6.80 -4.59 -6.98
N LEU A 114 -5.94 -3.57 -7.02
CA LEU A 114 -4.52 -3.70 -7.34
C LEU A 114 -3.72 -3.41 -6.07
N ALA A 115 -2.83 -4.32 -5.71
CA ALA A 115 -1.90 -4.13 -4.61
C ALA A 115 -0.48 -4.32 -5.15
N SER A 116 0.41 -3.38 -4.83
CA SER A 116 1.74 -3.26 -5.44
C SER A 116 2.65 -2.46 -4.51
N ASP A 117 3.95 -2.78 -4.52
CA ASP A 117 4.96 -1.93 -3.91
C ASP A 117 5.11 -0.60 -4.69
N ILE A 118 5.61 0.43 -4.03
CA ILE A 118 5.61 1.82 -4.52
C ILE A 118 6.34 2.02 -5.86
N ASP A 119 7.41 1.26 -6.07
CA ASP A 119 8.27 1.28 -7.26
C ASP A 119 7.76 0.35 -8.37
N GLU A 120 6.84 -0.56 -8.04
CA GLU A 120 6.24 -1.51 -8.97
C GLU A 120 4.84 -1.11 -9.46
N ILE A 121 4.34 0.06 -9.04
CA ILE A 121 2.99 0.51 -9.45
C ILE A 121 2.93 0.58 -10.98
N PRO A 122 2.04 -0.21 -11.63
CA PRO A 122 1.94 -0.27 -13.07
C PRO A 122 1.48 1.07 -13.65
N ARG A 123 1.92 1.32 -14.88
CA ARG A 123 1.49 2.48 -15.67
C ARG A 123 -0.01 2.40 -15.97
N ARG A 124 -0.64 3.56 -16.16
CA ARG A 124 -2.06 3.66 -16.53
C ARG A 124 -2.38 2.83 -17.78
N SER A 125 -1.52 2.87 -18.79
CA SER A 125 -1.70 2.14 -20.04
C SER A 125 -1.69 0.62 -19.88
N SER A 126 -0.94 0.10 -18.89
CA SER A 126 -0.96 -1.33 -18.56
C SER A 126 -2.25 -1.71 -17.84
N LEU A 127 -2.71 -0.87 -16.91
CA LEU A 127 -3.98 -1.11 -16.21
C LEU A 127 -5.17 -1.02 -17.14
N GLN A 128 -5.21 -0.05 -18.05
CA GLN A 128 -6.31 0.09 -19.01
C GLN A 128 -6.43 -1.13 -19.93
N ARG A 129 -5.31 -1.71 -20.38
CA ARG A 129 -5.30 -2.97 -21.13
C ARG A 129 -5.88 -4.11 -20.29
N LEU A 130 -5.39 -4.27 -19.05
CA LEU A 130 -5.88 -5.31 -18.14
C LEU A 130 -7.39 -5.17 -17.81
N LEU A 131 -7.89 -3.94 -17.69
CA LEU A 131 -9.31 -3.68 -17.45
C LEU A 131 -10.16 -3.95 -18.70
N HIS A 132 -9.64 -3.64 -19.89
CA HIS A 132 -10.32 -3.93 -21.15
C HIS A 132 -10.43 -5.44 -21.41
N ASP A 133 -9.42 -6.22 -21.05
CA ASP A 133 -9.42 -7.69 -21.25
C ASP A 133 -10.34 -8.44 -20.27
N LYS A 134 -10.83 -7.78 -19.22
CA LYS A 134 -11.72 -8.36 -18.20
C LYS A 134 -13.21 -8.05 -18.41
N VAL A 135 -13.55 -7.18 -19.36
CA VAL A 135 -14.92 -6.82 -19.76
C VAL A 135 -15.26 -7.58 -21.03
#